data_AF-A0A960DJN2-F1
#
_entry.id   AF-A0A960DJN2-F1
#
_cell.length_a   1.000
_cell.length_b   1.000
_cell.length_c   1.000
_cell.angle_alpha   90.00
_cell.angle_beta   90.00
_cell.angle_gamma   90.00
#
_symmetry.space_group_name_H-M   'P 1'
#
loop_
_entity.id
_entity.type
_entity.pdbx_description
1 polymer ?
#
loop_
_entity_poly.entity_id
_entity_poly.type
_entity_poly.pdbx_seq_one_letter_code
_entity_poly.pdbx_strand_id
1 'polypeptide(L)'
;MTPTEAGLVFVTPEAYADPQLFHEACAVLRREDPIHLVEHPDFPPFHVLTKHADVLEVELHNKEWENAPRPVIATLEADQRREEQGDLLRTLIHMDDPDHRTYRGLASDWFLPKNLALLEVAWPTWHACPPSGWWTSGARATSPAT
;
A
#
# COMPACT_ATOMS: atom_id res chain seq x y z
N MET A 1 14.98 23.29 3.16
CA MET A 1 14.98 21.95 2.56
C MET A 1 15.23 22.07 1.07
N THR A 2 16.26 21.40 0.56
CA THR A 2 16.56 21.26 -0.87
C THR A 2 15.73 20.13 -1.50
N PRO A 3 15.61 20.04 -2.84
CA PRO A 3 14.94 18.90 -3.49
C PRO A 3 15.51 17.54 -3.08
N THR A 4 16.83 17.41 -2.97
CA THR A 4 17.48 16.17 -2.52
C THR A 4 17.08 15.81 -1.08
N GLU A 5 17.09 16.77 -0.15
CA GLU A 5 16.61 16.53 1.22
C GLU A 5 15.12 16.17 1.26
N ALA A 6 14.32 16.82 0.40
CA ALA A 6 12.90 16.56 0.28
C ALA A 6 12.60 15.16 -0.27
N GLY A 7 13.42 14.66 -1.21
CA GLY A 7 13.28 13.31 -1.77
C GLY A 7 13.47 12.19 -0.74
N LEU A 8 14.29 12.41 0.28
CA LEU A 8 14.59 11.38 1.28
C LEU A 8 13.42 11.06 2.22
N VAL A 9 12.39 11.92 2.31
CA VAL A 9 11.20 11.64 3.15
C VAL A 9 10.45 10.38 2.72
N PHE A 10 10.54 9.99 1.44
CA PHE A 10 9.87 8.79 0.91
C PHE A 10 10.50 7.48 1.36
N VAL A 11 11.73 7.52 1.89
CA VAL A 11 12.45 6.36 2.44
C VAL A 11 12.75 6.49 3.94
N THR A 12 12.25 7.55 4.58
CA THR A 12 12.44 7.80 6.01
C THR A 12 11.14 7.50 6.76
N PRO A 13 11.03 6.36 7.48
CA PRO A 13 9.79 5.96 8.14
C PRO A 13 9.23 7.01 9.12
N GLU A 14 10.10 7.72 9.83
CA GLU A 14 9.73 8.75 10.79
C GLU A 14 9.05 9.95 10.11
N ALA A 15 9.36 10.21 8.84
CA ALA A 15 8.72 11.30 8.09
C ALA A 15 7.22 11.03 7.86
N TYR A 16 6.80 9.75 7.80
CA TYR A 16 5.37 9.41 7.73
C TYR A 16 4.63 9.63 9.06
N ALA A 17 5.35 9.77 10.17
CA ALA A 17 4.79 10.15 11.46
C ALA A 17 4.74 11.69 11.67
N ASP A 18 5.30 12.48 10.74
CA ASP A 18 5.29 13.94 10.75
C ASP A 18 4.63 14.48 9.46
N PRO A 19 3.29 14.67 9.47
CA PRO A 19 2.57 15.16 8.30
C PRO A 19 3.04 16.54 7.82
N GLN A 20 3.44 17.42 8.74
CA GLN A 20 3.91 18.76 8.40
C GLN A 20 5.19 18.69 7.58
N LEU A 21 6.18 17.93 8.06
CA LEU A 21 7.45 17.71 7.35
C LEU A 21 7.20 17.09 5.96
N PHE A 22 6.38 16.03 5.90
CA PHE A 22 6.11 15.33 4.64
C PHE A 22 5.44 16.25 3.60
N HIS A 23 4.48 17.07 4.03
CA HIS A 23 3.81 18.02 3.16
C HIS A 23 4.73 19.16 2.71
N GLU A 24 5.62 19.65 3.58
CA GLU A 24 6.64 20.65 3.21
C GLU A 24 7.58 20.11 2.14
N ALA A 25 8.11 18.90 2.33
CA ALA A 25 8.96 18.22 1.35
C ALA A 25 8.26 18.05 0.00
N CYS A 26 7.04 17.54 0.01
CA CYS A 26 6.24 17.41 -1.20
C CYS A 26 5.96 18.77 -1.87
N ALA A 27 5.84 19.86 -1.11
CA ALA A 27 5.65 21.20 -1.67
C ALA A 27 6.92 21.76 -2.33
N VAL A 28 8.10 21.47 -1.78
CA VAL A 28 9.40 21.79 -2.41
C VAL A 28 9.53 21.05 -3.74
N LEU A 29 9.36 19.74 -3.75
CA LEU A 29 9.46 18.92 -4.97
C LEU A 29 8.48 19.37 -6.04
N ARG A 30 7.20 19.58 -5.70
CA ARG A 30 6.23 20.11 -6.67
C ARG A 30 6.64 21.44 -7.28
N ARG A 31 7.34 22.30 -6.57
CA ARG A 31 7.70 23.64 -7.06
C ARG A 31 8.96 23.60 -7.92
N GLU A 32 9.93 22.79 -7.55
CA GLU A 32 11.31 22.90 -8.05
C GLU A 32 11.76 21.69 -8.86
N ASP A 33 11.34 20.48 -8.47
CA ASP A 33 11.75 19.23 -9.10
C ASP A 33 10.62 18.18 -8.99
N PRO A 34 9.57 18.28 -9.83
CA PRO A 34 8.33 17.54 -9.64
C PRO A 34 8.45 16.03 -9.94
N ILE A 35 9.48 15.65 -10.69
CA ILE A 35 9.85 14.27 -11.05
C ILE A 35 11.28 14.06 -10.54
N HIS A 36 11.39 13.77 -9.24
CA HIS A 36 12.68 13.74 -8.56
C HIS A 36 13.24 12.33 -8.49
N LEU A 37 14.50 12.14 -8.88
CA LEU A 37 15.23 10.88 -8.69
C LEU A 37 15.75 10.81 -7.25
N VAL A 38 15.27 9.82 -6.49
CA VAL A 38 15.75 9.50 -5.15
C VAL A 38 16.85 8.45 -5.25
N GLU A 39 18.01 8.76 -4.68
CA GLU A 39 19.14 7.84 -4.54
C GLU A 39 19.45 7.66 -3.04
N HIS A 40 19.46 6.41 -2.58
CA HIS A 40 19.75 6.05 -1.18
C HIS A 40 20.56 4.75 -1.14
N PRO A 41 21.56 4.59 -0.25
CA PRO A 41 22.39 3.38 -0.22
C PRO A 41 21.62 2.08 0.02
N ASP A 42 20.50 2.13 0.74
CA ASP A 42 19.71 0.96 1.10
C ASP A 42 18.55 0.64 0.14
N PHE A 43 18.28 1.49 -0.86
CA PHE A 43 17.15 1.34 -1.78
C PHE A 43 17.63 1.39 -3.25
N PRO A 44 16.99 0.65 -4.17
CA PRO A 44 17.17 0.91 -5.60
C PRO A 44 16.79 2.37 -5.91
N PRO A 45 17.49 3.08 -6.82
CA PRO A 45 17.05 4.40 -7.26
C PRO A 45 15.64 4.37 -7.84
N PHE A 46 14.80 5.34 -7.48
CA PHE A 46 13.44 5.46 -7.97
C PHE A 46 13.02 6.91 -8.16
N HIS A 47 12.05 7.14 -9.04
CA HIS A 47 11.49 8.47 -9.26
C HIS A 47 10.27 8.69 -8.36
N VAL A 48 10.18 9.89 -7.79
CA VAL A 48 9.01 10.38 -7.09
C VAL A 48 8.26 11.34 -8.00
N LEU A 49 7.00 11.02 -8.28
CA LEU A 49 6.08 11.90 -9.00
C LEU A 49 5.22 12.66 -7.99
N THR A 50 5.38 13.97 -7.92
CA THR A 50 4.71 14.80 -6.89
C THR A 50 3.54 15.61 -7.43
N LYS A 51 3.34 15.64 -8.74
CA LYS A 51 2.18 16.26 -9.40
C LYS A 51 1.13 15.22 -9.70
N HIS A 52 -0.12 15.60 -9.46
CA HIS A 52 -1.28 14.79 -9.82
C HIS A 52 -1.32 14.44 -11.32
N ALA A 53 -0.96 15.38 -12.20
CA ALA A 53 -0.95 15.12 -13.64
C ALA A 53 0.05 14.02 -14.04
N ASP A 54 1.26 14.04 -13.47
CA ASP A 54 2.31 13.07 -13.77
C ASP A 54 1.96 11.67 -13.24
N VAL A 55 1.33 11.61 -12.05
CA VAL A 55 0.81 10.34 -11.49
C VAL A 55 -0.26 9.74 -12.41
N LEU A 56 -1.25 10.54 -12.83
CA LEU A 56 -2.28 10.07 -13.73
C LEU A 56 -1.73 9.63 -15.10
N GLU A 57 -0.75 10.36 -15.63
CA GLU A 57 -0.10 10.00 -16.89
C GLU A 57 0.51 8.59 -16.80
N VAL A 58 1.27 8.30 -15.74
CA VAL A 58 1.86 6.97 -15.55
C VAL A 58 0.80 5.89 -15.31
N GLU A 59 -0.19 6.16 -14.46
CA GLU A 59 -1.25 5.19 -14.14
C GLU A 59 -2.10 4.78 -15.37
N LEU A 60 -2.29 5.68 -16.34
CA LEU A 60 -3.06 5.41 -17.55
C LEU A 60 -2.28 4.60 -18.61
N HIS A 61 -0.95 4.62 -18.57
CA HIS A 61 -0.07 3.97 -19.56
C HIS A 61 0.54 2.67 -19.03
N ASN A 62 -0.29 1.77 -18.52
CA ASN A 62 0.11 0.50 -17.89
C ASN A 62 0.85 -0.51 -18.80
N LYS A 63 0.96 -0.24 -20.10
CA LYS A 63 1.78 -1.02 -21.04
C LYS A 63 3.21 -0.50 -21.16
N GLU A 64 3.42 0.76 -20.76
CA GLU A 64 4.71 1.42 -20.76
C GLU A 64 5.32 1.37 -19.35
N TRP A 65 4.45 1.40 -18.33
CA TRP A 65 4.81 1.34 -16.91
C TRP A 65 4.21 0.09 -16.26
N GLU A 66 5.03 -0.94 -16.12
CA GLU A 66 4.65 -2.21 -15.49
C GLU A 66 4.72 -2.10 -13.96
N ASN A 67 3.82 -2.81 -13.26
CA ASN A 67 3.85 -2.93 -11.80
C ASN A 67 4.85 -4.01 -11.36
N ALA A 68 4.87 -5.14 -12.05
CA ALA A 68 5.83 -6.20 -11.78
C ALA A 68 7.23 -5.79 -12.29
N PRO A 69 8.31 -6.25 -11.64
CA PRO A 69 8.34 -7.09 -10.43
C PRO A 69 8.31 -6.29 -9.10
N ARG A 70 8.28 -4.96 -9.13
CA ARG A 70 8.48 -4.10 -7.94
C ARG A 70 7.34 -3.10 -7.75
N PRO A 71 6.15 -3.54 -7.32
CA PRO A 71 5.00 -2.65 -7.11
C PRO A 71 5.06 -1.85 -5.80
N VAL A 72 6.04 -2.14 -4.94
CA VAL A 72 6.22 -1.50 -3.64
C VAL A 72 7.69 -1.17 -3.45
N ILE A 73 7.98 0.03 -2.96
CA ILE A 73 9.33 0.45 -2.59
C ILE A 73 9.84 -0.49 -1.48
N ALA A 74 10.98 -1.13 -1.73
CA ALA A 74 11.62 -2.06 -0.82
C ALA A 74 13.14 -1.80 -0.78
N THR A 75 13.79 -2.24 0.30
CA THR A 75 15.25 -2.15 0.40
C THR A 75 15.92 -3.11 -0.56
N LEU A 76 17.19 -2.86 -0.90
CA LEU A 76 18.01 -3.77 -1.72
C LEU A 76 18.06 -5.19 -1.15
N GLU A 77 18.14 -5.32 0.18
CA GLU A 77 18.12 -6.62 0.86
C GLU A 77 16.77 -7.35 0.71
N ALA A 78 15.66 -6.61 0.76
CA ALA A 78 14.32 -7.17 0.56
C ALA A 78 14.10 -7.61 -0.89
N ASP A 79 14.58 -6.84 -1.86
CA ASP A 79 14.55 -7.23 -3.28
C ASP A 79 15.40 -8.48 -3.54
N GLN A 80 16.61 -8.58 -2.99
CA GLN A 80 17.44 -9.79 -3.09
C GLN A 80 16.72 -11.02 -2.53
N ARG A 81 16.12 -10.90 -1.33
CA ARG A 81 15.33 -12.00 -0.75
C ARG A 81 14.16 -12.40 -1.64
N ARG A 82 13.47 -11.45 -2.26
CA ARG A 82 12.37 -11.71 -3.20
C ARG A 82 12.86 -12.44 -4.45
N GLU A 83 14.00 -12.06 -5.00
CA GLU A 83 14.59 -12.73 -6.17
C GLU A 83 14.98 -14.19 -5.87
N GLU A 84 15.51 -14.45 -4.67
CA GLU A 84 15.92 -15.78 -4.24
C GLU A 84 14.74 -16.69 -3.87
N GLN A 85 13.72 -16.14 -3.21
CA GLN A 85 12.65 -16.92 -2.56
C GLN A 85 11.30 -16.81 -3.28
N GLY A 86 11.18 -15.89 -4.24
CA GLY A 86 9.92 -15.48 -4.86
C GLY A 86 9.10 -14.54 -3.97
N ASP A 87 7.98 -14.07 -4.52
CA ASP A 87 7.00 -13.30 -3.76
C ASP A 87 6.28 -14.19 -2.74
N LEU A 88 6.15 -13.69 -1.50
CA LEU A 88 5.33 -14.35 -0.47
C LEU A 88 3.86 -14.47 -0.91
N LEU A 89 3.34 -13.46 -1.60
CA LEU A 89 1.97 -13.37 -2.08
C LEU A 89 1.92 -12.68 -3.43
N ARG A 90 1.32 -13.35 -4.42
CA ARG A 90 1.00 -12.74 -5.72
C ARG A 90 -0.40 -12.13 -5.69
N THR A 91 -0.53 -10.91 -5.20
CA THR A 91 -1.81 -10.17 -5.16
C THR A 91 -2.03 -9.36 -6.44
N LEU A 92 -3.21 -8.74 -6.60
CA LEU A 92 -3.55 -7.94 -7.80
C LEU A 92 -2.53 -6.84 -8.11
N ILE A 93 -1.91 -6.22 -7.10
CA ILE A 93 -0.90 -5.17 -7.31
C ILE A 93 0.43 -5.70 -7.87
N HIS A 94 0.64 -7.01 -7.86
CA HIS A 94 1.83 -7.68 -8.41
C HIS A 94 1.59 -8.22 -9.84
N MET A 95 0.48 -7.83 -10.47
CA MET A 95 0.08 -8.35 -11.77
C MET A 95 -0.05 -7.21 -12.76
N ASP A 96 0.42 -7.45 -13.98
CA ASP A 96 0.13 -6.65 -15.16
C ASP A 96 -0.85 -7.39 -16.09
N ASP A 97 -1.27 -6.73 -17.17
CA ASP A 97 -2.14 -7.38 -18.17
C ASP A 97 -1.40 -8.54 -18.87
N PRO A 98 -2.09 -9.64 -19.22
CA PRO A 98 -3.55 -9.86 -19.15
C PRO A 98 -4.04 -10.42 -17.80
N ASP A 99 -3.13 -10.84 -16.92
CA ASP A 99 -3.47 -11.49 -15.65
C ASP A 99 -4.25 -10.54 -14.74
N HIS A 100 -3.78 -9.30 -14.56
CA HIS A 100 -4.44 -8.31 -13.73
C HIS A 100 -5.92 -8.15 -14.08
N ARG A 101 -6.25 -7.98 -15.37
CA ARG A 101 -7.63 -7.89 -15.86
C ARG A 101 -8.46 -9.13 -15.52
N THR A 102 -7.88 -10.31 -15.72
CA THR A 102 -8.56 -11.59 -15.47
C THR A 102 -8.89 -11.75 -13.99
N TYR A 103 -7.92 -11.56 -13.10
CA TYR A 103 -8.11 -11.69 -11.66
C TYR A 103 -9.00 -10.58 -11.10
N ARG A 104 -8.86 -9.33 -11.56
CA ARG A 104 -9.71 -8.22 -11.14
C ARG A 104 -11.18 -8.47 -11.52
N GLY A 105 -11.41 -9.05 -12.69
CA GLY A 105 -12.75 -9.40 -13.16
C GLY A 105 -13.52 -10.35 -12.23
N LEU A 106 -12.82 -11.24 -11.50
CA LEU A 106 -13.46 -12.21 -10.61
C LEU A 106 -14.23 -11.57 -9.45
N ALA A 107 -13.76 -10.43 -8.94
CA ALA A 107 -14.33 -9.79 -7.76
C ALA A 107 -15.00 -8.44 -8.06
N SER A 108 -14.78 -7.85 -9.24
CA SER A 108 -15.22 -6.49 -9.57
C SER A 108 -16.73 -6.28 -9.37
N ASP A 109 -17.54 -7.28 -9.71
CA ASP A 109 -18.99 -7.18 -9.57
C ASP A 109 -19.43 -6.98 -8.13
N TRP A 110 -18.76 -7.62 -7.15
CA TRP A 110 -19.10 -7.47 -5.73
C TRP A 110 -18.89 -6.04 -5.21
N PHE A 111 -17.99 -5.28 -5.84
CA PHE A 111 -17.67 -3.90 -5.46
C PHE A 111 -18.48 -2.84 -6.25
N LEU A 112 -19.42 -3.24 -7.08
CA LEU A 112 -20.31 -2.28 -7.75
C LEU A 112 -21.23 -1.57 -6.72
N PRO A 113 -21.59 -0.29 -6.93
CA PRO A 113 -22.39 0.49 -5.97
C PRO A 113 -23.67 -0.22 -5.50
N LYS A 114 -24.35 -0.94 -6.40
CA LYS A 114 -25.55 -1.73 -6.09
C LYS A 114 -25.28 -2.81 -5.04
N ASN A 115 -24.15 -3.50 -5.12
CA ASN A 115 -23.80 -4.59 -4.21
C ASN A 115 -23.27 -4.07 -2.88
N LEU A 116 -22.57 -2.92 -2.89
CA LEU A 116 -22.16 -2.23 -1.66
C LEU A 116 -23.38 -1.74 -0.85
N ALA A 117 -24.43 -1.24 -1.51
CA ALA A 117 -25.66 -0.81 -0.85
C ALA A 117 -26.37 -1.93 -0.06
N LEU A 118 -26.18 -3.20 -0.45
CA LEU A 118 -26.71 -4.35 0.29
C LEU A 118 -26.02 -4.52 1.66
N LEU A 119 -24.74 -4.19 1.74
CA LEU A 119 -23.97 -4.26 2.99
C LEU A 119 -24.37 -3.16 3.97
N GLU A 120 -24.71 -1.97 3.47
CA GLU A 120 -25.16 -0.83 4.29
C GLU A 120 -26.48 -1.12 5.01
N VAL A 121 -27.41 -1.80 4.32
CA VAL A 121 -28.68 -2.24 4.91
C VAL A 121 -28.45 -3.36 5.94
N ALA A 122 -27.46 -4.23 5.73
CA ALA A 122 -27.14 -5.31 6.64
C ALA A 122 -26.40 -4.83 7.90
N TRP A 123 -25.63 -3.72 7.82
CA TRP A 123 -24.79 -3.19 8.89
C TRP A 123 -25.46 -3.11 10.28
N PRO A 124 -26.71 -2.59 10.43
CA PRO A 124 -27.39 -2.52 11.72
C PRO A 124 -27.72 -3.90 12.32
N THR A 125 -27.90 -4.94 11.49
CA THR A 125 -28.22 -6.30 11.96
C THR A 125 -27.01 -7.10 12.41
N TRP A 126 -25.79 -6.72 12.01
CA TRP A 126 -24.56 -7.34 12.52
C TRP A 126 -24.31 -7.02 13.99
N HIS A 127 -24.64 -5.81 14.44
CA HIS A 127 -24.60 -5.45 15.87
C HIS A 127 -25.75 -6.07 16.69
N ALA A 128 -26.81 -6.53 16.02
CA ALA A 128 -27.95 -7.20 16.65
C ALA A 128 -27.75 -8.73 16.74
N CYS A 129 -26.64 -9.28 16.25
CA CYS A 129 -26.29 -10.67 16.52
C CYS A 129 -25.99 -10.78 18.02
N PRO A 130 -26.84 -11.48 18.82
CA PRO A 130 -26.53 -11.69 20.22
C PRO A 130 -25.18 -12.41 20.28
N PRO A 131 -24.31 -12.13 21.27
CA PRO A 131 -23.08 -12.89 21.40
C PRO A 131 -23.48 -14.35 21.54
N SER A 132 -23.29 -15.13 20.47
CA SER A 132 -23.35 -16.57 20.56
C SER A 132 -22.41 -16.93 21.70
N GLY A 133 -22.91 -17.62 22.72
CA GLY A 133 -22.28 -17.86 24.04
C GLY A 133 -20.97 -18.67 24.04
N TRP A 134 -20.14 -18.50 23.02
CA TRP A 134 -18.85 -19.13 22.82
C TRP A 134 -17.70 -18.30 23.44
N TRP A 135 -17.97 -17.09 23.94
CA TRP A 135 -16.96 -16.18 24.50
C TRP A 135 -16.89 -16.11 26.05
N THR A 136 -17.61 -16.96 26.79
CA THR A 136 -17.61 -16.91 28.28
C THR A 136 -16.94 -18.08 28.99
N SER A 137 -16.34 -19.06 28.31
CA SER A 137 -15.57 -20.11 29.00
C SER A 137 -14.07 -19.78 29.07
N GLY A 138 -13.74 -18.61 29.62
CA GLY A 138 -12.39 -18.32 30.13
C GLY A 138 -12.26 -18.90 31.53
N ALA A 139 -12.03 -20.22 31.64
CA ALA A 139 -11.63 -20.83 32.89
C ALA A 139 -10.31 -20.19 33.35
N ARG A 140 -10.38 -19.42 34.45
CA ARG A 140 -9.22 -18.84 35.12
C ARG A 140 -8.40 -20.01 35.70
N ALA A 141 -7.34 -20.39 35.01
CA ALA A 141 -6.35 -21.31 35.55
C ALA A 141 -5.69 -20.64 36.77
N THR A 142 -6.08 -21.06 37.97
CA THR A 142 -5.33 -20.76 39.19
C THR A 142 -4.16 -21.73 39.26
N SER A 143 -2.94 -21.23 39.03
CA SER A 143 -1.71 -21.95 39.42
C SER A 143 -1.65 -22.08 40.94
N PRO A 144 -1.30 -23.24 41.51
CA PRO A 144 -0.96 -23.32 42.92
C PRO A 144 0.42 -22.69 43.15
N ALA A 145 0.54 -21.92 44.21
CA ALA A 145 1.80 -21.41 44.71
C ALA A 145 2.52 -22.48 45.54
N THR A 146 3.80 -22.67 45.23
CA THR A 146 4.88 -23.37 45.97
C THR A 146 4.84 -24.89 46.03
#